data_AF-A0A7L7L3F8-F1
#
_entry.id   AF-A0A7L7L3F8-F1
#
_cell.length_a   1.000
_cell.length_b   1.000
_cell.length_c   1.000
_cell.angle_alpha   90.00
_cell.angle_beta   90.00
_cell.angle_gamma   90.00
#
_symmetry.space_group_name_H-M   'P 1'
#
loop_
_entity.id
_entity.type
_entity.pdbx_description
1 polymer ?
#
loop_
_entity_poly.entity_id
_entity_poly.type
_entity_poly.pdbx_seq_one_letter_code
_entity_poly.pdbx_strand_id
1 'polypeptide(L)'
;MMTRSKLEVFLPLLMLFFLVVFLIWNLSFQQRLLKGKKTYSPPLTRINQSFQILLGLAALIVGLYAFLPEFYILLIPLDSLDKPLINNVGGFILRVAIFWLLSSMLHTSFLFQKLPDKQKITLEVYVYAQKTVLISVVLLLVGLAVTISSLGAFLLCLIGLYFYYRFYYQAENVS
;
A
#
# COMPACT_ATOMS: atom_id res chain seq x y z
N MET A 1 -19.62 14.27 8.63
CA MET A 1 -19.79 12.86 9.06
C MET A 1 -19.89 11.97 7.82
N MET A 2 -19.10 10.90 7.77
CA MET A 2 -19.03 9.95 6.66
C MET A 2 -20.07 8.84 6.92
N THR A 3 -21.13 8.86 6.13
CA THR A 3 -22.21 7.86 6.16
C THR A 3 -21.83 6.65 5.31
N ARG A 4 -22.46 5.49 5.53
CA ARG A 4 -22.24 4.26 4.77
C ARG A 4 -22.32 4.48 3.24
N SER A 5 -23.33 5.19 2.77
CA SER A 5 -23.46 5.57 1.35
C SER A 5 -22.28 6.39 0.79
N LYS A 6 -21.66 7.23 1.62
CA LYS A 6 -20.46 8.00 1.21
C LYS A 6 -19.21 7.13 1.17
N LEU A 7 -19.14 6.09 2.01
CA LEU A 7 -18.02 5.14 2.05
C LEU A 7 -18.03 4.23 0.84
N GLU A 8 -19.21 3.76 0.44
CA GLU A 8 -19.42 2.91 -0.74
C GLU A 8 -18.96 3.61 -2.03
N VAL A 9 -19.06 4.94 -2.12
CA VAL A 9 -18.54 5.71 -3.26
C VAL A 9 -17.08 6.11 -3.09
N PHE A 10 -16.68 6.52 -1.88
CA PHE A 10 -15.34 7.03 -1.61
C PHE A 10 -14.27 5.92 -1.68
N LEU A 11 -14.52 4.75 -1.09
CA LEU A 11 -13.53 3.68 -1.00
C LEU A 11 -13.11 3.16 -2.39
N PRO A 12 -14.03 2.89 -3.35
CA PRO A 12 -13.63 2.48 -4.69
C PRO A 12 -12.86 3.54 -5.45
N LEU A 13 -13.31 4.80 -5.40
CA LEU A 13 -12.59 5.91 -6.05
C LEU A 13 -11.17 6.04 -5.49
N LEU A 14 -11.05 5.94 -4.17
CA LEU A 14 -9.78 5.98 -3.48
C LEU A 14 -8.88 4.82 -3.87
N MET A 15 -9.42 3.61 -3.93
CA MET A 15 -8.68 2.40 -4.31
C MET A 15 -8.28 2.43 -5.79
N LEU A 16 -9.15 2.91 -6.67
CA LEU A 16 -8.86 3.07 -8.09
C LEU A 16 -7.76 4.11 -8.32
N PHE A 17 -7.85 5.26 -7.66
CA PHE A 17 -6.79 6.27 -7.66
C PHE A 17 -5.47 5.66 -7.19
N PHE A 18 -5.50 4.91 -6.08
CA PHE A 18 -4.33 4.24 -5.55
C PHE A 18 -3.73 3.22 -6.53
N LEU A 19 -4.56 2.37 -7.15
CA LEU A 19 -4.12 1.38 -8.15
C LEU A 19 -3.46 2.05 -9.35
N VAL A 20 -4.03 3.14 -9.87
CA VAL A 20 -3.46 3.88 -11.00
C VAL A 20 -2.08 4.46 -10.62
N VAL A 21 -2.01 5.15 -9.48
CA VAL A 21 -0.74 5.72 -8.97
C VAL A 21 0.31 4.63 -8.80
N PHE A 22 -0.07 3.49 -8.23
CA PHE A 22 0.82 2.36 -8.00
C PHE A 22 1.25 1.67 -9.31
N LEU A 23 0.37 1.51 -10.30
CA LEU A 23 0.71 0.95 -11.61
C LEU A 23 1.70 1.85 -12.35
N ILE A 24 1.46 3.16 -12.36
CA ILE A 24 2.39 4.15 -12.93
C ILE A 24 3.76 4.04 -12.26
N TRP A 25 3.78 3.92 -10.92
CA TRP A 25 5.00 3.72 -10.15
C TRP A 25 5.73 2.44 -10.57
N ASN A 26 5.05 1.30 -10.56
CA ASN A 26 5.64 0.00 -10.87
C ASN A 26 6.20 -0.05 -12.30
N LEU A 27 5.49 0.49 -13.28
CA LEU A 27 5.96 0.58 -14.68
C LEU A 27 7.20 1.47 -14.80
N SER A 28 7.13 2.68 -14.22
CA SER A 28 8.26 3.63 -14.22
C SER A 28 9.49 3.04 -13.52
N PHE A 29 9.27 2.25 -12.47
CA PHE A 29 10.30 1.63 -11.67
C PHE A 29 10.94 0.44 -12.38
N GLN A 30 10.16 -0.46 -12.99
CA GLN A 30 10.68 -1.58 -13.78
C GLN A 30 11.49 -1.12 -14.98
N GLN A 31 11.08 -0.05 -15.66
CA GLN A 31 11.87 0.51 -16.76
C GLN A 31 13.24 1.05 -16.30
N ARG A 32 13.32 1.62 -15.10
CA ARG A 32 14.59 2.08 -14.50
C ARG A 32 15.48 0.91 -14.09
N LEU A 33 14.88 -0.17 -13.58
CA LEU A 33 15.57 -1.43 -13.26
C LEU A 33 16.18 -2.09 -14.50
N LEU A 34 15.47 -2.11 -15.63
CA LEU A 34 15.95 -2.72 -16.89
C LEU A 34 17.07 -1.90 -17.55
N LYS A 35 17.06 -0.57 -17.41
CA LYS A 35 18.10 0.31 -17.96
C LYS A 35 19.40 0.28 -17.14
N GLY A 36 19.32 0.05 -15.83
CA GLY A 36 20.49 -0.22 -15.00
C GLY A 36 20.90 -1.68 -15.12
N LYS A 37 22.03 -1.99 -15.77
CA LYS A 37 22.60 -3.35 -15.96
C LYS A 37 22.90 -4.17 -14.68
N LYS A 38 22.31 -3.85 -13.52
CA LYS A 38 22.42 -4.63 -12.29
C LYS A 38 21.07 -5.28 -12.00
N THR A 39 21.03 -6.60 -12.18
CA THR A 39 20.01 -7.47 -11.60
C THR A 39 20.01 -7.22 -10.09
N TYR A 40 19.05 -6.44 -9.58
CA TYR A 40 18.92 -6.25 -8.14
C TYR A 40 18.71 -7.60 -7.48
N SER A 41 19.32 -7.81 -6.31
CA SER A 41 19.34 -9.10 -5.64
C SER A 41 17.92 -9.67 -5.45
N PRO A 42 17.72 -11.00 -5.60
CA PRO A 42 16.43 -11.69 -5.49
C PRO A 42 15.56 -11.37 -4.25
N PRO A 43 16.07 -10.97 -3.06
CA PRO A 43 15.20 -10.50 -1.99
C PRO A 43 14.33 -9.32 -2.39
N LEU A 44 14.85 -8.33 -3.14
CA LEU A 44 14.16 -7.07 -3.44
C LEU A 44 12.99 -7.23 -4.39
N THR A 45 13.09 -8.13 -5.36
CA THR A 45 11.99 -8.49 -6.26
C THR A 45 10.85 -9.19 -5.53
N ARG A 46 11.16 -10.03 -4.53
CA ARG A 46 10.14 -10.70 -3.71
C ARG A 46 9.35 -9.68 -2.86
N ILE A 47 10.01 -8.64 -2.35
CA ILE A 47 9.34 -7.58 -1.59
C ILE A 47 8.29 -6.88 -2.46
N ASN A 48 8.67 -6.48 -3.68
CA ASN A 48 7.76 -5.80 -4.59
C ASN A 48 6.56 -6.69 -4.97
N GLN A 49 6.78 -8.00 -5.19
CA GLN A 49 5.71 -8.95 -5.44
C GLN A 49 4.77 -9.10 -4.24
N SER A 50 5.29 -9.20 -3.01
CA SER A 50 4.45 -9.24 -1.80
C SER A 50 3.58 -7.99 -1.67
N PHE A 51 4.09 -6.80 -2.03
CA PHE A 51 3.26 -5.59 -2.07
C PHE A 51 2.15 -5.62 -3.08
N GLN A 52 2.45 -6.09 -4.29
CA GLN A 52 1.43 -6.23 -5.33
C GLN A 52 0.30 -7.15 -4.89
N ILE A 53 0.64 -8.26 -4.23
CA ILE A 53 -0.35 -9.20 -3.69
C ILE A 53 -1.20 -8.55 -2.60
N LEU A 54 -0.59 -7.89 -1.62
CA LEU A 54 -1.31 -7.19 -0.54
C LEU A 54 -2.28 -6.13 -1.09
N LEU A 55 -1.83 -5.37 -2.09
CA LEU A 55 -2.64 -4.33 -2.73
C LEU A 55 -3.75 -4.91 -3.58
N GLY A 56 -3.51 -6.00 -4.31
CA GLY A 56 -4.55 -6.72 -5.05
C GLY A 56 -5.64 -7.25 -4.12
N LEU A 57 -5.25 -7.80 -2.97
CA LEU A 57 -6.20 -8.25 -1.94
C LEU A 57 -6.97 -7.08 -1.33
N ALA A 58 -6.30 -5.96 -1.04
CA ALA A 58 -6.95 -4.75 -0.53
C ALA A 58 -7.99 -4.21 -1.52
N ALA A 59 -7.65 -4.19 -2.82
CA ALA A 59 -8.56 -3.79 -3.87
C ALA A 59 -9.76 -4.73 -4.00
N LEU A 60 -9.54 -6.03 -3.86
CA LEU A 60 -10.61 -7.03 -3.84
C LEU A 60 -11.55 -6.80 -2.65
N ILE A 61 -11.03 -6.56 -1.45
CA ILE A 61 -11.86 -6.25 -0.26
C ILE A 61 -12.72 -5.00 -0.49
N VAL A 62 -12.13 -3.93 -1.03
CA VAL A 62 -12.88 -2.71 -1.36
C VAL A 62 -13.93 -2.98 -2.45
N GLY A 63 -13.59 -3.78 -3.46
CA GLY A 63 -14.51 -4.16 -4.52
C GLY A 63 -15.71 -4.95 -4.00
N LEU A 64 -15.47 -5.91 -3.11
CA LEU A 64 -16.53 -6.67 -2.43
C LEU A 64 -17.40 -5.75 -1.57
N TYR A 65 -16.79 -4.85 -0.79
CA TYR A 65 -17.53 -3.92 0.05
C TYR A 65 -18.46 -2.98 -0.74
N ALA A 66 -17.98 -2.45 -1.86
CA ALA A 66 -18.68 -1.38 -2.57
C ALA A 66 -19.57 -1.83 -3.75
N PHE A 67 -19.15 -2.84 -4.50
CA PHE A 67 -19.85 -3.26 -5.72
C PHE A 67 -20.62 -4.57 -5.56
N LEU A 68 -20.22 -5.39 -4.58
CA LEU A 68 -20.77 -6.74 -4.36
C LEU A 68 -21.13 -6.93 -2.88
N PRO A 69 -21.98 -6.06 -2.29
CA PRO A 69 -22.28 -6.07 -0.86
C PRO A 69 -22.92 -7.39 -0.40
N GLU A 70 -23.55 -8.16 -1.29
CA GLU A 70 -24.05 -9.51 -1.01
C GLU A 70 -22.93 -10.48 -0.58
N PHE A 71 -21.74 -10.30 -1.13
CA PHE A 71 -20.55 -11.11 -0.82
C PHE A 71 -19.73 -10.54 0.33
N TYR A 72 -20.05 -9.35 0.84
CA TYR A 72 -19.36 -8.73 1.97
C TYR A 72 -19.44 -9.59 3.24
N ILE A 73 -20.50 -10.41 3.39
CA ILE A 73 -20.64 -11.33 4.52
C ILE A 73 -19.48 -12.34 4.61
N LEU A 74 -18.83 -12.67 3.48
CA LEU A 74 -17.64 -13.54 3.44
C LEU A 74 -16.44 -12.92 4.15
N LEU A 75 -16.38 -11.59 4.25
CA LEU A 75 -15.32 -10.88 4.97
C LEU A 75 -15.57 -10.81 6.47
N ILE A 76 -16.71 -11.35 6.94
CA ILE A 76 -17.15 -11.38 8.34
C ILE A 76 -17.17 -9.94 8.89
N PRO A 77 -18.21 -9.15 8.55
CA PRO A 77 -18.36 -7.81 9.10
C PRO A 77 -18.44 -7.83 10.61
N LEU A 78 -17.81 -6.84 11.24
CA LEU A 78 -17.90 -6.59 12.67
C LEU A 78 -18.88 -5.44 12.88
N ASP A 79 -20.18 -5.74 12.88
CA ASP A 79 -21.26 -4.74 12.98
C ASP A 79 -21.13 -3.84 14.22
N SER A 80 -20.49 -4.34 15.29
CA SER A 80 -20.20 -3.56 16.51
C SER A 80 -19.23 -2.40 16.29
N LEU A 81 -18.43 -2.45 15.21
CA LEU A 81 -17.41 -1.47 14.83
C LEU A 81 -17.83 -0.59 13.65
N ASP A 82 -18.91 -0.90 12.93
CA ASP A 82 -19.47 -0.06 11.87
C ASP A 82 -20.20 1.17 12.43
N LYS A 83 -19.42 2.09 13.00
CA LYS A 83 -19.91 3.34 13.58
C LYS A 83 -19.39 4.52 12.76
N PRO A 84 -20.20 5.57 12.54
CA PRO A 84 -19.78 6.74 11.77
C PRO A 84 -18.51 7.40 12.29
N LEU A 85 -18.27 7.38 13.60
CA LEU A 85 -17.04 7.92 14.19
C LEU A 85 -15.81 7.09 13.79
N ILE A 86 -15.91 5.76 13.87
CA ILE A 86 -14.83 4.82 13.50
C ILE A 86 -14.53 4.96 12.00
N ASN A 87 -15.58 5.03 11.18
CA ASN A 87 -15.42 5.17 9.73
C ASN A 87 -14.81 6.53 9.34
N ASN A 88 -15.10 7.61 10.08
CA ASN A 88 -14.42 8.90 9.89
C ASN A 88 -12.92 8.81 10.21
N VAL A 89 -12.57 8.13 11.31
CA VAL A 89 -11.17 7.94 11.72
C VAL A 89 -10.44 7.10 10.67
N GLY A 90 -11.03 5.98 10.24
CA GLY A 90 -10.48 5.15 9.17
C GLY A 90 -10.31 5.93 7.86
N GLY A 91 -11.33 6.70 7.46
CA GLY A 91 -11.27 7.56 6.27
C GLY A 91 -10.19 8.64 6.36
N PHE A 92 -9.96 9.20 7.55
CA PHE A 92 -8.86 10.14 7.79
C PHE A 92 -7.50 9.46 7.65
N ILE A 93 -7.32 8.28 8.24
CA ILE A 93 -6.09 7.47 8.11
C ILE A 93 -5.82 7.16 6.63
N LEU A 94 -6.84 6.79 5.86
CA LEU A 94 -6.69 6.52 4.41
C LEU A 94 -6.21 7.75 3.64
N ARG A 95 -6.74 8.94 3.91
CA ARG A 95 -6.29 10.19 3.26
C ARG A 95 -4.84 10.50 3.59
N VAL A 96 -4.46 10.36 4.86
CA VAL A 96 -3.07 10.55 5.32
C VAL A 96 -2.14 9.55 4.66
N ALA A 97 -2.54 8.28 4.59
CA ALA A 97 -1.76 7.22 3.95
C ALA A 97 -1.50 7.49 2.47
N ILE A 98 -2.50 8.01 1.74
CA ILE A 98 -2.35 8.38 0.32
C ILE A 98 -1.42 9.56 0.15
N PHE A 99 -1.59 10.60 0.97
CA PHE A 99 -0.70 11.74 0.95
C PHE A 99 0.75 11.31 1.21
N TRP A 100 0.96 10.43 2.19
CA TRP A 100 2.27 9.88 2.52
C TRP A 100 2.86 9.05 1.36
N LEU A 101 2.04 8.20 0.73
CA LEU A 101 2.45 7.41 -0.44
C LEU A 101 2.90 8.32 -1.59
N LEU A 102 2.08 9.30 -1.97
CA LEU A 102 2.38 10.23 -3.05
C LEU A 102 3.65 11.02 -2.77
N SER A 103 3.79 11.53 -1.54
CA SER A 103 5.00 12.22 -1.09
C SER A 103 6.23 11.30 -1.20
N SER A 104 6.10 10.04 -0.76
CA SER A 104 7.18 9.04 -0.80
C SER A 104 7.59 8.71 -2.23
N MET A 105 6.63 8.56 -3.15
CA MET A 105 6.87 8.29 -4.57
C MET A 105 7.53 9.49 -5.26
N LEU A 106 7.06 10.72 -4.99
CA LEU A 106 7.66 11.94 -5.52
C LEU A 106 9.09 12.11 -5.00
N HIS A 107 9.29 11.99 -3.69
CA HIS A 107 10.60 12.09 -3.06
C HIS A 107 11.59 11.08 -3.65
N THR A 108 11.15 9.83 -3.79
CA THR A 108 11.96 8.77 -4.42
C THR A 108 12.26 9.07 -5.89
N SER A 109 11.29 9.59 -6.64
CA SER A 109 11.50 10.00 -8.04
C SER A 109 12.55 11.09 -8.17
N PHE A 110 12.48 12.10 -7.30
CA PHE A 110 13.46 13.20 -7.26
C PHE A 110 14.84 12.72 -6.85
N LEU A 111 14.94 11.84 -5.85
CA LEU A 111 16.20 11.20 -5.46
C LEU A 111 16.86 10.51 -6.66
N PHE A 112 16.09 9.72 -7.42
CA PHE A 112 16.61 9.04 -8.60
C PHE A 112 16.96 9.96 -9.77
N GLN A 113 16.29 11.10 -9.92
CA GLN A 113 16.62 12.08 -10.97
C GLN A 113 17.87 12.91 -10.66
N LYS A 114 18.12 13.22 -9.39
CA LYS A 114 19.26 14.05 -8.95
C LYS A 114 20.57 13.28 -8.82
N LEU A 115 20.56 11.95 -8.87
CA LEU A 115 21.76 11.12 -8.81
C LEU A 115 22.52 11.23 -10.15
N PRO A 116 23.79 11.68 -10.15
CA PRO A 116 24.60 11.77 -11.37
C PRO A 116 24.73 10.41 -12.05
N ASP A 117 24.65 10.46 -13.38
CA ASP A 117 24.56 9.30 -14.26
C ASP A 117 25.68 8.28 -13.97
N LYS A 118 25.27 7.01 -13.74
CA LYS A 118 26.02 5.75 -13.91
C LYS A 118 26.67 4.98 -12.76
N GLN A 119 26.83 5.39 -11.50
CA GLN A 119 27.59 4.50 -10.58
C GLN A 119 27.01 4.03 -9.25
N LYS A 120 26.16 4.75 -8.52
CA LYS A 120 25.58 4.17 -7.29
C LYS A 120 24.20 4.74 -6.99
N ILE A 121 23.17 4.20 -7.64
CA ILE A 121 21.96 3.89 -6.84
C ILE A 121 22.43 2.82 -5.87
N THR A 122 22.90 3.25 -4.70
CA THR A 122 23.35 2.33 -3.66
C THR A 122 22.15 1.48 -3.26
N LEU A 123 22.38 0.20 -2.97
CA LEU A 123 21.36 -0.73 -2.48
C LEU A 123 20.55 -0.09 -1.33
N GLU A 124 21.22 0.69 -0.48
CA GLU A 124 20.63 1.47 0.61
C GLU A 124 19.56 2.46 0.17
N VAL A 125 19.80 3.26 -0.88
CA VAL A 125 18.82 4.24 -1.41
C VAL A 125 17.58 3.51 -1.94
N TYR A 126 17.80 2.37 -2.59
CA TYR A 126 16.73 1.51 -3.07
C TYR A 126 15.91 0.91 -1.92
N VAL A 127 16.59 0.38 -0.90
CA VAL A 127 15.95 -0.19 0.30
C VAL A 127 15.18 0.87 1.05
N TYR A 128 15.72 2.08 1.19
CA TYR A 128 15.05 3.21 1.82
C TYR A 128 13.77 3.58 1.08
N ALA A 129 13.84 3.75 -0.25
CA ALA A 129 12.66 4.04 -1.07
C ALA A 129 11.56 2.97 -0.91
N GLN A 130 11.94 1.69 -0.95
CA GLN A 130 11.00 0.58 -0.76
C GLN A 130 10.39 0.59 0.64
N LYS A 131 11.18 0.86 1.70
CA LYS A 131 10.68 0.99 3.08
C LYS A 131 9.61 2.10 3.20
N THR A 132 9.83 3.25 2.58
CA THR A 132 8.89 4.37 2.65
C THR A 132 7.61 4.13 1.86
N VAL A 133 7.67 3.39 0.74
CA VAL A 133 6.46 2.96 0.02
C VAL A 133 5.70 1.92 0.84
N LEU A 134 6.40 0.96 1.43
CA LEU A 134 5.86 -0.11 2.26
C LEU A 134 5.12 0.43 3.50
N ILE A 135 5.69 1.40 4.22
CA ILE A 135 5.00 1.99 5.38
C ILE A 135 3.69 2.67 4.97
N SER A 136 3.66 3.27 3.78
CA SER A 136 2.45 3.88 3.21
C SER A 136 1.37 2.84 2.92
N VAL A 137 1.75 1.67 2.39
CA VAL A 137 0.83 0.55 2.15
C VAL A 137 0.28 0.01 3.46
N VAL A 138 1.12 -0.16 4.49
CA VAL A 138 0.67 -0.60 5.81
C VAL A 138 -0.33 0.38 6.42
N LEU A 139 -0.05 1.68 6.37
CA LEU A 139 -0.99 2.72 6.83
C LEU A 139 -2.32 2.67 6.07
N LEU A 140 -2.28 2.38 4.77
CA LEU A 140 -3.49 2.19 3.97
C LEU A 140 -4.28 0.96 4.43
N LEU A 141 -3.61 -0.16 4.70
CA LEU A 141 -4.26 -1.37 5.22
C LEU A 141 -4.89 -1.14 6.59
N VAL A 142 -4.21 -0.41 7.49
CA VAL A 142 -4.78 0.01 8.78
C VAL A 142 -6.02 0.86 8.56
N GLY A 143 -5.95 1.85 7.68
CA GLY A 143 -7.09 2.69 7.32
C GLY A 143 -8.26 1.86 6.78
N LEU A 144 -7.99 0.88 5.91
CA LEU A 144 -9.02 -0.02 5.37
C LEU A 144 -9.64 -0.91 6.45
N ALA A 145 -8.83 -1.50 7.33
CA ALA A 145 -9.31 -2.33 8.42
C ALA A 145 -10.26 -1.56 9.35
N VAL A 146 -9.89 -0.33 9.72
CA VAL A 146 -10.73 0.55 10.54
C VAL A 146 -11.98 1.01 9.78
N THR A 147 -11.87 1.31 8.48
CA THR A 147 -12.99 1.85 7.71
C THR A 147 -14.02 0.79 7.34
N ILE A 148 -13.57 -0.40 6.95
CA ILE A 148 -14.44 -1.51 6.51
C ILE A 148 -14.89 -2.34 7.71
N SER A 149 -14.15 -2.31 8.83
CA SER A 149 -14.50 -3.01 10.07
C SER A 149 -14.87 -4.48 9.84
N SER A 150 -14.05 -5.20 9.09
CA SER A 150 -14.27 -6.63 8.78
C SER A 150 -13.08 -7.47 9.18
N LEU A 151 -13.32 -8.72 9.59
CA LEU A 151 -12.24 -9.63 9.99
C LEU A 151 -11.24 -9.85 8.84
N GLY A 152 -11.72 -9.94 7.60
CA GLY A 152 -10.87 -10.05 6.41
C GLY A 152 -9.90 -8.87 6.25
N ALA A 153 -10.39 -7.64 6.45
CA ALA A 153 -9.54 -6.45 6.39
C ALA A 153 -8.53 -6.39 7.56
N PHE A 154 -8.95 -6.81 8.75
CA PHE A 154 -8.05 -6.93 9.92
C PHE A 154 -6.93 -7.96 9.67
N LEU A 155 -7.27 -9.15 9.17
CA LEU A 155 -6.29 -10.18 8.84
C LEU A 155 -5.29 -9.69 7.77
N LEU A 156 -5.78 -9.02 6.73
CA LEU A 156 -4.91 -8.44 5.71
C LEU A 156 -3.96 -7.39 6.30
N CYS A 157 -4.44 -6.55 7.21
CA CYS A 157 -3.62 -5.59 7.93
C CYS A 157 -2.52 -6.28 8.75
N LEU A 158 -2.84 -7.35 9.48
CA LEU A 158 -1.86 -8.13 10.25
C LEU A 158 -0.80 -8.77 9.35
N ILE A 159 -1.21 -9.32 8.21
CA ILE A 159 -0.28 -9.86 7.20
C ILE A 159 0.63 -8.75 6.65
N GLY A 160 0.08 -7.57 6.38
CA GLY A 160 0.85 -6.39 5.96
C GLY A 160 1.90 -5.97 6.99
N LEU A 161 1.53 -5.92 8.26
CA LEU A 161 2.44 -5.64 9.38
C LEU A 161 3.52 -6.71 9.54
N TYR A 162 3.15 -7.99 9.40
CA TYR A 162 4.12 -9.09 9.42
C TYR A 162 5.15 -8.96 8.30
N PHE A 163 4.71 -8.68 7.06
CA PHE A 163 5.63 -8.42 5.96
C PHE A 163 6.50 -7.20 6.23
N TYR A 164 5.94 -6.11 6.75
CA TYR A 164 6.71 -4.93 7.14
C TYR A 164 7.85 -5.28 8.09
N TYR A 165 7.54 -5.98 9.18
CA TYR A 165 8.52 -6.37 10.19
C TYR A 165 9.60 -7.30 9.60
N ARG A 166 9.18 -8.30 8.82
CA ARG A 166 10.09 -9.25 8.18
C ARG A 166 11.03 -8.58 7.18
N PHE A 167 10.55 -7.61 6.42
CA PHE A 167 11.38 -6.83 5.49
C PHE A 167 12.26 -5.81 6.20
N TYR A 168 11.78 -5.21 7.29
CA TYR A 168 12.60 -4.35 8.13
C TYR A 168 13.83 -5.09 8.64
N TYR A 169 13.62 -6.29 9.20
CA TYR A 169 14.70 -7.14 9.73
C TYR A 169 15.66 -7.64 8.65
N GLN A 170 15.15 -7.99 7.46
CA GLN A 170 16.03 -8.40 6.34
C GLN A 170 16.85 -7.24 5.78
N ALA A 171 16.33 -6.03 5.80
CA ALA A 171 17.03 -4.86 5.29
C ALA A 171 18.17 -4.38 6.21
N GLU A 172 18.05 -4.59 7.53
CA GLU A 172 19.06 -4.22 8.53
C GLU A 172 20.26 -5.18 8.55
N ASN A 173 20.08 -6.43 8.12
CA ASN A 173 21.15 -7.43 8.04
C ASN A 173 21.93 -7.41 6.71
N VAL A 174 21.58 -6.52 5.78
CA VAL A 174 22.22 -6.39 4.45
C VAL A 174 22.98 -5.06 4.30
N SER A 175 22.76 -4.10 5.20
CA SER A 175 23.53 -2.86 5.38
C SER A 175 24.71 -3.09 6.31
#